data_AF-A0A6B2YV25-F1
#
_entry.id   AF-A0A6B2YV25-F1
#
_cell.length_a   1.000
_cell.length_b   1.000
_cell.length_c   1.000
_cell.angle_alpha   90.00
_cell.angle_beta   90.00
_cell.angle_gamma   90.00
#
_symmetry.space_group_name_H-M   'P 1'
#
loop_
_entity.id
_entity.type
_entity.pdbx_description
1 polymer ?
#
loop_
_entity_poly.entity_id
_entity_poly.type
_entity_poly.pdbx_seq_one_letter_code
_entity_poly.pdbx_strand_id
1 'polypeptide(L)' 'MAYEPELSPEEAALLEAEEGRGYTPKREVAEPDEAPGGPAGTSNGDED' A
#
# COMPACT_ATOMS: atom_id res chain seq x y z
N MET A 1 5.05 23.69 20.86
CA MET A 1 4.32 24.12 19.65
C MET A 1 4.77 23.21 18.53
N ALA A 2 3.85 22.52 17.86
CA ALA A 2 4.20 21.65 16.74
C ALA A 2 4.67 22.52 15.58
N TYR A 3 5.79 22.17 14.98
CA TYR A 3 6.24 22.76 13.73
C TYR A 3 5.42 22.09 12.62
N GLU A 4 4.49 22.84 12.02
CA GLU A 4 3.81 22.37 10.81
C GLU A 4 4.65 22.79 9.61
N PRO A 5 5.11 21.84 8.79
CA PRO A 5 5.85 22.17 7.58
C PRO A 5 4.91 22.86 6.58
N GLU A 6 5.35 23.99 6.02
CA GLU A 6 4.63 24.64 4.92
C GLU A 6 4.72 23.77 3.66
N LEU A 7 3.56 23.45 3.09
CA LEU A 7 3.47 22.70 1.84
C LEU A 7 3.79 23.61 0.65
N SER A 8 4.53 23.09 -0.31
CA SER A 8 4.67 23.75 -1.61
C SER A 8 3.31 23.78 -2.36
N PRO A 9 3.14 24.69 -3.33
CA PRO A 9 1.93 24.73 -4.15
C PRO A 9 1.65 23.41 -4.88
N GLU A 10 2.69 22.68 -5.28
CA GLU A 10 2.57 21.39 -5.94
C GLU A 10 2.06 20.30 -5.00
N GLU A 11 2.57 20.26 -3.76
CA GLU A 11 2.11 19.31 -2.73
C GLU A 11 0.67 19.60 -2.28
N ALA A 12 0.30 20.87 -2.17
CA ALA A 12 -1.07 21.27 -1.87
C ALA A 12 -2.06 20.82 -2.95
N ALA A 13 -1.68 20.94 -4.22
CA ALA A 13 -2.51 20.50 -5.36
C ALA A 13 -2.70 18.98 -5.39
N LEU A 14 -1.70 18.19 -4.97
CA LEU A 14 -1.83 16.73 -4.85
C LEU A 14 -2.85 16.34 -3.79
N LEU A 15 -2.85 17.01 -2.64
CA LEU A 15 -3.83 16.78 -1.56
C LEU A 15 -5.26 17.17 -1.98
N GLU A 16 -5.42 18.31 -2.67
CA GLU A 16 -6.71 18.74 -3.21
C GLU A 16 -7.23 17.76 -4.29
N ALA A 17 -6.34 17.26 -5.15
CA ALA A 17 -6.67 16.26 -6.17
C ALA A 17 -7.03 14.87 -5.56
N GLU A 18 -6.64 14.61 -4.31
CA GLU A 18 -6.87 13.34 -3.62
C GLU A 18 -8.23 13.28 -2.89
N GLU A 19 -9.04 14.36 -2.89
CA GLU A 19 -10.36 14.44 -2.24
C GLU A 19 -11.36 13.34 -2.68
N GLY A 20 -11.09 12.62 -3.77
CA GLY A 20 -11.91 11.48 -4.23
C GLY A 20 -11.38 10.09 -3.90
N ARG A 21 -10.13 9.96 -3.43
CA ARG A 21 -9.46 8.67 -3.17
C ARG A 21 -9.28 8.41 -1.67
N GLY A 22 -10.25 8.85 -0.88
CA GLY A 22 -10.23 8.68 0.57
C GLY A 22 -9.85 7.26 1.00
N TYR A 23 -9.31 7.16 2.21
CA TYR A 23 -8.92 5.90 2.83
C TYR A 23 -10.06 4.88 2.72
N THR A 24 -9.85 3.81 1.94
CA THR A 24 -10.71 2.64 2.01
C THR A 24 -10.29 1.88 3.27
N PRO A 25 -11.18 1.76 4.27
CA PRO A 25 -10.87 0.95 5.44
C PRO A 25 -10.43 -0.42 4.98
N LYS A 26 -9.25 -0.86 5.44
CA LYS A 26 -8.81 -2.22 5.21
C LYS A 26 -9.93 -3.11 5.74
N ARG A 27 -10.46 -4.00 4.90
CA ARG A 27 -11.33 -5.06 5.41
C ARG A 27 -10.49 -5.87 6.39
N GLU A 28 -11.06 -6.16 7.56
CA GLU A 28 -10.46 -7.13 8.46
C GLU A 28 -10.47 -8.47 7.72
N VAL A 29 -9.30 -8.92 7.30
CA VAL A 29 -9.10 -10.25 6.73
C VAL A 29 -8.53 -11.10 7.85
N ALA A 30 -9.23 -12.16 8.21
CA ALA A 30 -8.67 -13.15 9.12
C ALA A 30 -7.43 -13.78 8.46
N GLU A 31 -6.38 -14.02 9.24
CA GLU A 31 -5.28 -14.84 8.75
C GLU A 31 -5.82 -16.21 8.32
N PRO A 32 -5.37 -16.77 7.19
CA PRO A 32 -5.78 -18.09 6.79
C PRO A 32 -5.30 -19.11 7.83
N ASP A 33 -6.21 -19.99 8.28
CA ASP A 33 -5.90 -21.04 9.25
C ASP A 33 -4.86 -22.05 8.72
N GLU A 34 -4.76 -22.17 7.39
CA GLU A 34 -3.81 -23.06 6.72
C GLU A 34 -2.63 -22.25 6.17
N ALA A 35 -1.42 -22.75 6.44
CA ALA A 35 -0.22 -22.22 5.79
C ALA A 35 -0.34 -22.34 4.26
N PRO A 36 0.24 -21.41 3.47
CA PRO A 36 0.23 -21.53 2.03
C PRO A 36 0.77 -22.90 1.62
N GLY A 37 -0.05 -23.63 0.85
CA GLY A 37 0.30 -24.97 0.41
C GLY A 37 1.51 -24.94 -0.52
N GLY A 38 2.55 -25.70 -0.17
CA GLY A 38 3.71 -25.93 -1.01
C GLY A 38 4.94 -25.09 -0.66
N PRO A 39 6.10 -25.44 -1.22
CA PRO A 39 7.30 -24.62 -1.07
C PRO A 39 7.03 -23.24 -1.66
N ALA A 40 7.52 -22.18 -1.00
CA ALA A 40 7.58 -20.85 -1.61
C ALA A 40 8.29 -21.01 -2.95
N GLY A 41 7.57 -20.77 -4.05
CA GLY A 41 8.10 -20.99 -5.40
C GLY A 41 9.36 -20.16 -5.58
N THR A 42 10.52 -20.80 -5.54
CA THR A 42 11.73 -20.21 -6.07
C THR A 42 11.66 -20.46 -7.56
N SER A 43 11.39 -19.42 -8.35
CA SER A 43 11.52 -19.49 -9.80
C SER A 43 12.96 -19.87 -10.12
N ASN A 44 13.21 -21.16 -10.36
CA ASN A 44 14.37 -21.58 -11.14
C ASN A 44 13.92 -21.42 -12.59
N GLY A 45 14.40 -20.37 -13.25
CA GLY A 45 14.25 -20.26 -14.69
C GLY A 45 15.07 -21.39 -15.31
N ASP A 46 14.39 -22.38 -15.88
CA ASP A 46 15.00 -23.22 -16.90
C ASP A 46 15.11 -22.34 -18.16
N GLU A 47 16.30 -21.77 -18.40
CA GLU A 47 16.72 -21.34 -19.74
C GLU A 47 17.12 -22.61 -20.51
N ASP A 48 16.33 -22.98 -21.53
CA ASP A 48 16.72 -23.88 -22.62
C ASP A 48 17.01 -23.05 -23.89
#